data_AF-A0AAV2I9V5-F1
#
_entry.id   AF-A0AAV2I9V5-F1
#
_cell.length_a   1.000
_cell.length_b   1.000
_cell.length_c   1.000
_cell.angle_alpha   90.00
_cell.angle_beta   90.00
_cell.angle_gamma   90.00
#
_symmetry.space_group_name_H-M   'P 1'
#
loop_
_entity.id
_entity.type
_entity.pdbx_description
1 polymer ?
#
loop_
_entity_poly.entity_id
_entity_poly.type
_entity_poly.pdbx_seq_one_letter_code
_entity_poly.pdbx_strand_id
1 'polypeptide(L)'
;MANLGAEDQMSEESEDMSSDEEATEDLDSVDGLKNFLKKNLVKFASRLRIKKRTAPESFEPPSIPSTDFSEGKDKTMNNTYEFNYPRRGLALIIDNEHFQPAGPFSDRPGSSCDSRSLKKTFNRLGFDVMMLKDLSSKAMYQTLTSASQDYNHAAADCFVCVILSHGHEIFIQKENSSTESYVHVRQDIIFGVNGKALATEKILNIFNDSSCPGLAGKPRIFFFQACRGENLDEGVLVHVTKEGTVKNQTKPGRDAHDGLNSQMCKGCDGKVMGLDSQEDFTDALSGSDDEREEDVHGAESDVTDARTGEQTPVVITPAALYKDCLVMYATPPGYYAWRRTSGSWFIESLCRVLNCKETRCKSLINALVQVCRRVAQNYESNTPRLPEMHERKEMPVIQSMLVKDIVMTKKAKNLSLKFI
;
A
#
# COMPACT_ATOMS: atom_id res chain seq x y z
N MET A 1 -11.86 -70.24 30.72
CA MET A 1 -12.21 -68.83 30.95
C MET A 1 -11.12 -67.97 30.34
N ALA A 2 -11.53 -67.10 29.43
CA ALA A 2 -10.85 -65.98 28.77
C ALA A 2 -9.31 -65.95 28.70
N ASN A 3 -8.81 -66.09 27.47
CA ASN A 3 -7.48 -65.72 27.01
C ASN A 3 -7.46 -64.19 26.79
N LEU A 4 -6.57 -63.45 27.45
CA LEU A 4 -6.40 -62.00 27.29
C LEU A 4 -4.93 -61.69 26.96
N GLY A 5 -4.72 -61.03 25.82
CA GLY A 5 -3.43 -60.56 25.34
C GLY A 5 -3.49 -60.28 23.85
N ALA A 6 -4.37 -59.36 23.44
CA ALA A 6 -4.43 -58.87 22.07
C ALA A 6 -3.34 -57.80 21.85
N GLU A 7 -2.63 -57.94 20.75
CA GLU A 7 -1.64 -57.01 20.22
C GLU A 7 -2.35 -55.79 19.62
N ASP A 8 -2.03 -54.57 20.09
CA ASP A 8 -2.40 -53.32 19.42
C ASP A 8 -1.18 -52.74 18.72
N GLN A 9 -1.12 -52.94 17.40
CA GLN A 9 -0.33 -52.13 16.47
C GLN A 9 -1.23 -51.00 15.96
N MET A 10 -0.95 -49.75 16.34
CA MET A 10 -1.54 -48.58 15.70
C MET A 10 -0.65 -48.14 14.54
N SER A 11 -1.16 -48.34 13.32
CA SER A 11 -0.63 -47.89 12.05
C SER A 11 -0.72 -46.36 11.91
N GLU A 12 0.39 -45.74 11.51
CA GLU A 12 0.45 -44.37 11.01
C GLU A 12 -0.26 -44.29 9.65
N GLU A 13 -1.38 -43.55 9.59
CA GLU A 13 -2.01 -43.17 8.33
C GLU A 13 -1.29 -41.94 7.77
N SER A 14 -0.47 -42.17 6.75
CA SER A 14 0.11 -41.15 5.88
C SER A 14 -0.98 -40.57 4.97
N GLU A 15 -1.40 -39.33 5.22
CA GLU A 15 -2.26 -38.60 4.28
C GLU A 15 -1.46 -38.20 3.03
N ASP A 16 -1.97 -38.71 1.92
CA ASP A 16 -1.48 -38.65 0.55
C ASP A 16 -1.38 -37.19 0.04
N MET A 17 -0.14 -36.72 -0.12
CA MET A 17 0.18 -35.45 -0.79
C MET A 17 0.03 -35.66 -2.29
N SER A 18 -1.18 -35.43 -2.82
CA SER A 18 -1.40 -35.36 -4.26
C SER A 18 -0.54 -34.25 -4.85
N SER A 19 0.54 -34.65 -5.52
CA SER A 19 1.38 -33.80 -6.35
C SER A 19 0.59 -33.33 -7.57
N ASP A 20 -0.02 -32.14 -7.47
CA ASP A 20 -0.40 -31.40 -8.65
C ASP A 20 0.90 -31.00 -9.38
N GLU A 21 1.20 -31.68 -10.48
CA GLU A 21 2.25 -31.28 -11.42
C GLU A 21 1.88 -29.91 -12.00
N GLU A 22 2.36 -28.85 -11.35
CA GLU A 22 2.26 -27.48 -11.82
C GLU A 22 3.24 -27.33 -12.99
N ALA A 23 2.73 -27.34 -14.22
CA ALA A 23 3.50 -26.99 -15.40
C ALA A 23 4.25 -25.68 -15.13
N THR A 24 5.59 -25.72 -15.23
CA THR A 24 6.48 -24.59 -14.94
C THR A 24 6.28 -23.51 -16.00
N GLU A 25 5.30 -22.63 -15.77
CA GLU A 25 5.08 -21.44 -16.59
C GLU A 25 6.30 -20.52 -16.42
N ASP A 26 6.92 -20.11 -17.52
CA ASP A 26 8.06 -19.18 -17.53
C ASP A 26 7.60 -17.77 -17.13
N LEU A 27 7.68 -17.46 -15.83
CA LEU A 27 7.34 -16.16 -15.26
C LEU A 27 8.36 -15.06 -15.61
N ASP A 28 9.52 -15.43 -16.17
CA ASP A 28 10.54 -14.47 -16.59
C ASP A 28 10.22 -13.88 -17.97
N SER A 29 9.47 -14.61 -18.80
CA SER A 29 8.91 -14.08 -20.04
C SER A 29 7.66 -13.22 -19.79
N VAL A 30 7.51 -12.15 -20.58
CA VAL A 30 6.32 -11.27 -20.52
C VAL A 30 5.04 -12.04 -20.81
N ASP A 31 5.06 -12.93 -21.81
CA ASP A 31 3.87 -13.67 -22.22
C ASP A 31 3.52 -14.79 -21.24
N GLY A 32 4.52 -15.47 -20.68
CA GLY A 32 4.33 -16.44 -19.62
C GLY A 32 3.74 -15.81 -18.36
N LEU A 33 4.25 -14.66 -17.91
CA LEU A 33 3.68 -13.91 -16.78
C LEU A 33 2.23 -13.49 -17.06
N LYS A 34 1.92 -12.94 -18.24
CA LYS A 34 0.55 -12.57 -18.61
C LYS A 34 -0.40 -13.77 -18.60
N ASN A 35 0.03 -14.91 -19.15
CA ASN A 35 -0.77 -16.13 -19.17
C ASN A 35 -1.02 -16.66 -17.76
N PHE A 36 0.02 -16.68 -16.92
CA PHE A 36 -0.08 -17.04 -15.51
C PHE A 36 -1.09 -16.15 -14.78
N LEU A 37 -0.99 -14.83 -14.94
CA LEU A 37 -1.87 -13.86 -14.29
C LEU A 37 -3.31 -14.07 -14.75
N LYS A 38 -3.54 -14.13 -16.06
CA LYS A 38 -4.88 -14.34 -16.62
C LYS A 38 -5.51 -15.63 -16.10
N LYS A 39 -4.76 -16.74 -16.12
CA LYS A 39 -5.21 -18.04 -15.62
C LYS A 39 -5.58 -17.96 -14.14
N ASN A 40 -4.73 -17.36 -13.30
CA ASN A 40 -4.95 -17.32 -11.86
C ASN A 40 -6.00 -16.29 -11.43
N LEU A 41 -6.14 -15.17 -12.12
CA LEU A 41 -7.19 -14.18 -11.87
C LEU A 41 -8.58 -14.70 -12.30
N VAL A 42 -8.66 -15.42 -13.41
CA VAL A 42 -9.90 -16.07 -13.87
C VAL A 42 -10.29 -17.26 -12.98
N LYS A 43 -9.32 -18.01 -12.42
CA LYS A 43 -9.60 -19.06 -11.41
C LYS A 43 -10.39 -18.53 -10.21
N PHE A 44 -10.19 -17.27 -9.81
CA PHE A 44 -11.00 -16.68 -8.75
C PHE A 44 -12.46 -16.46 -9.16
N ALA A 45 -12.73 -16.22 -10.45
CA ALA A 45 -14.09 -16.10 -10.96
C ALA A 45 -14.83 -17.44 -11.01
N SER A 46 -14.14 -18.55 -11.33
CA SER A 46 -14.76 -19.88 -11.47
C SER A 46 -15.11 -20.56 -10.14
N ARG A 47 -14.54 -20.12 -9.02
CA ARG A 47 -14.88 -20.61 -7.66
C ARG A 47 -16.32 -20.29 -7.23
N LEU A 48 -17.03 -19.44 -7.98
CA LEU A 48 -18.43 -19.13 -7.77
C LEU A 48 -19.31 -19.81 -8.81
N ARG A 49 -19.73 -21.06 -8.55
CA ARG A 49 -20.90 -21.64 -9.21
C ARG A 49 -22.18 -21.05 -8.59
N ILE A 50 -22.54 -19.84 -9.02
CA ILE A 50 -23.83 -19.25 -8.68
C ILE A 50 -24.88 -19.98 -9.53
N LYS A 51 -25.82 -20.70 -8.90
CA LYS A 51 -27.01 -21.20 -9.61
C LYS A 51 -27.70 -19.99 -10.25
N LYS A 52 -27.92 -20.08 -11.56
CA LYS A 52 -28.70 -19.14 -12.37
C LYS A 52 -29.95 -18.71 -11.58
N ARG A 53 -29.94 -17.52 -10.98
CA ARG A 53 -31.19 -16.82 -10.66
C ARG A 53 -31.58 -16.12 -11.95
N THR A 54 -32.83 -16.33 -12.33
CA THR A 54 -33.50 -15.62 -13.42
C THR A 54 -33.20 -14.12 -13.32
N ALA A 55 -32.87 -13.52 -14.46
CA ALA A 55 -32.52 -12.11 -14.58
C ALA A 55 -33.59 -11.23 -13.92
N PRO A 56 -33.20 -10.20 -13.13
CA PRO A 56 -34.08 -9.05 -12.97
C PRO A 56 -34.08 -8.28 -14.30
N GLU A 57 -35.23 -7.69 -14.61
CA GLU A 57 -35.46 -6.84 -15.79
C GLU A 57 -34.40 -5.74 -15.94
N SER A 58 -34.21 -5.35 -17.20
CA SER A 58 -33.33 -4.29 -17.70
C SER A 58 -33.22 -3.10 -16.75
N PHE A 59 -31.99 -2.83 -16.28
CA PHE A 59 -31.65 -1.52 -15.73
C PHE A 59 -31.61 -0.51 -16.87
N GLU A 60 -32.66 0.30 -16.99
CA GLU A 60 -32.57 1.56 -17.71
C GLU A 60 -31.65 2.53 -16.92
N PRO A 61 -30.86 3.36 -17.61
CA PRO A 61 -30.06 4.40 -16.96
C PRO A 61 -31.01 5.37 -16.23
N PRO A 62 -30.70 5.79 -15.00
CA PRO A 62 -31.54 6.74 -14.29
C PRO A 62 -31.57 8.07 -15.04
N SER A 63 -32.76 8.49 -15.43
CA SER A 63 -33.06 9.83 -15.95
C SER A 63 -32.78 10.88 -14.89
N ILE A 64 -32.09 11.95 -15.28
CA ILE A 64 -31.75 13.10 -14.44
C ILE A 64 -33.07 13.77 -14.02
N PRO A 65 -33.41 13.86 -12.71
CA PRO A 65 -34.58 14.60 -12.28
C PRO A 65 -34.32 16.09 -12.44
N SER A 66 -35.18 16.76 -13.19
CA SER A 66 -35.32 18.21 -13.18
C SER A 66 -35.53 18.70 -11.75
N THR A 67 -34.81 19.76 -11.41
CA THR A 67 -34.82 20.42 -10.11
C THR A 67 -36.23 20.85 -9.70
N ASP A 68 -36.75 20.23 -8.64
CA ASP A 68 -37.80 20.80 -7.83
C ASP A 68 -37.41 20.61 -6.36
N PHE A 69 -37.08 21.71 -5.69
CA PHE A 69 -36.77 21.74 -4.26
C PHE A 69 -38.07 21.52 -3.49
N SER A 70 -38.36 20.26 -3.16
CA SER A 70 -39.29 19.91 -2.09
C SER A 70 -38.55 19.16 -1.00
N GLU A 71 -38.67 19.66 0.23
CA GLU A 71 -38.06 19.10 1.45
C GLU A 71 -38.54 17.66 1.68
N GLY A 72 -37.82 16.71 1.12
CA GLY A 72 -38.03 15.28 1.31
C GLY A 72 -37.06 14.73 2.35
N LYS A 73 -37.62 14.15 3.42
CA LYS A 73 -36.96 13.38 4.50
C LYS A 73 -35.64 12.74 4.06
N ASP A 74 -34.55 13.20 4.68
CA ASP A 74 -33.18 12.71 4.51
C ASP A 74 -33.16 11.18 4.64
N LYS A 75 -32.93 10.49 3.52
CA LYS A 75 -32.60 9.07 3.48
C LYS A 75 -31.26 8.93 4.19
N THR A 76 -31.27 8.55 5.47
CA THR A 76 -30.11 8.19 6.30
C THR A 76 -28.82 8.04 5.48
N MET A 77 -27.98 9.07 5.46
CA MET A 77 -26.68 9.03 4.78
C MET A 77 -25.90 7.79 5.28
N ASN A 78 -25.74 6.79 4.42
CA ASN A 78 -24.97 5.61 4.76
C ASN A 78 -23.47 5.98 4.72
N ASN A 79 -22.92 6.27 5.90
CA ASN A 79 -21.53 6.66 6.10
C ASN A 79 -20.53 5.50 5.96
N THR A 80 -20.95 4.31 5.48
CA THR A 80 -20.08 3.12 5.32
C THR A 80 -20.11 2.62 3.88
N TYR A 81 -18.97 2.14 3.37
CA TYR A 81 -18.90 1.46 2.07
C TYR A 81 -19.68 0.14 2.08
N GLU A 82 -20.26 -0.20 0.93
CA GLU A 82 -21.00 -1.44 0.74
C GLU A 82 -20.06 -2.65 0.64
N PHE A 83 -20.14 -3.53 1.63
CA PHE A 83 -19.30 -4.74 1.74
C PHE A 83 -20.14 -6.03 1.57
N ASN A 84 -21.15 -5.96 0.71
CA ASN A 84 -22.16 -6.99 0.43
C ASN A 84 -22.09 -7.61 -0.99
N TYR A 85 -21.07 -7.26 -1.79
CA TYR A 85 -20.85 -7.86 -3.10
C TYR A 85 -20.50 -9.35 -2.97
N PRO A 86 -20.56 -10.16 -4.06
CA PRO A 86 -20.25 -11.59 -3.98
C PRO A 86 -18.84 -11.92 -3.46
N ARG A 87 -17.84 -11.09 -3.73
CA ARG A 87 -16.43 -11.31 -3.33
C ARG A 87 -15.90 -10.18 -2.46
N ARG A 88 -14.96 -10.48 -1.56
CA ARG A 88 -14.29 -9.41 -0.80
C ARG A 88 -13.50 -8.52 -1.75
N GLY A 89 -12.70 -9.16 -2.61
CA GLY A 89 -11.76 -8.45 -3.46
C GLY A 89 -10.49 -9.23 -3.67
N LEU A 90 -9.69 -8.76 -4.63
CA LEU A 90 -8.32 -9.20 -4.82
C LEU A 90 -7.45 -8.55 -3.75
N ALA A 91 -6.61 -9.34 -3.09
CA ALA A 91 -5.46 -8.85 -2.34
C ALA A 91 -4.19 -9.27 -3.09
N LEU A 92 -3.59 -8.31 -3.80
CA LEU A 92 -2.35 -8.51 -4.54
C LEU A 92 -1.16 -8.17 -3.63
N ILE A 93 -0.24 -9.12 -3.45
CA ILE A 93 0.98 -8.97 -2.66
C ILE A 93 2.17 -9.16 -3.59
N ILE A 94 3.02 -8.15 -3.73
CA ILE A 94 4.30 -8.23 -4.44
C ILE A 94 5.41 -8.18 -3.39
N ASP A 95 6.19 -9.24 -3.31
CA ASP A 95 7.28 -9.42 -2.35
C ASP A 95 8.62 -9.53 -3.07
N ASN A 96 9.34 -8.42 -3.18
CA ASN A 96 10.68 -8.40 -3.76
C ASN A 96 11.69 -8.59 -2.62
N GLU A 97 12.25 -9.79 -2.52
CA GLU A 97 13.18 -10.22 -1.49
C GLU A 97 14.60 -10.37 -2.05
N HIS A 98 14.74 -10.95 -3.23
CA HIS A 98 16.03 -11.23 -3.87
C HIS A 98 16.30 -10.27 -5.03
N PHE A 99 17.34 -9.45 -4.91
CA PHE A 99 17.71 -8.45 -5.91
C PHE A 99 18.88 -8.95 -6.75
N GLN A 100 19.01 -8.44 -7.97
CA GLN A 100 20.11 -8.84 -8.84
C GLN A 100 21.45 -8.53 -8.18
N PRO A 101 22.41 -9.49 -8.08
CA PRO A 101 23.67 -9.29 -7.37
C PRO A 101 24.53 -8.14 -7.92
N ALA A 102 24.42 -7.86 -9.21
CA ALA A 102 25.11 -6.73 -9.87
C ALA A 102 24.36 -5.39 -9.74
N GLY A 103 23.19 -5.38 -9.10
CA GLY A 103 22.36 -4.20 -8.91
C GLY A 103 22.76 -3.40 -7.66
N PRO A 104 22.19 -2.18 -7.50
CA PRO A 104 22.53 -1.29 -6.40
C PRO A 104 21.91 -1.70 -5.05
N PHE A 105 21.05 -2.72 -5.03
CA PHE A 105 20.26 -3.10 -3.86
C PHE A 105 20.65 -4.47 -3.34
N SER A 106 20.70 -4.58 -2.01
CA SER A 106 20.89 -5.85 -1.31
C SER A 106 19.58 -6.62 -1.15
N ASP A 107 19.67 -7.92 -0.88
CA ASP A 107 18.51 -8.74 -0.54
C ASP A 107 17.82 -8.26 0.75
N ARG A 108 16.55 -8.63 0.89
CA ARG A 108 15.65 -8.17 1.96
C ARG A 108 15.25 -9.31 2.91
N PRO A 109 16.19 -9.91 3.68
CA PRO A 109 15.89 -11.06 4.53
C PRO A 109 14.78 -10.76 5.55
N GLY A 110 13.83 -11.68 5.65
CA GLY A 110 12.65 -11.53 6.50
C GLY A 110 11.43 -10.94 5.77
N SER A 111 11.57 -10.46 4.53
CA SER A 111 10.40 -10.04 3.72
C SER A 111 9.45 -11.22 3.45
N SER A 112 9.98 -12.43 3.30
CA SER A 112 9.16 -13.65 3.25
C SER A 112 8.34 -13.92 4.51
N CYS A 113 8.75 -13.44 5.69
CA CYS A 113 7.94 -13.53 6.91
C CYS A 113 6.73 -12.59 6.81
N ASP A 114 6.95 -11.37 6.31
CA ASP A 114 5.92 -10.37 6.07
C ASP A 114 4.88 -10.87 5.06
N SER A 115 5.31 -11.32 3.89
CA SER A 115 4.40 -11.77 2.81
C SER A 115 3.56 -12.98 3.22
N ARG A 116 4.13 -13.94 3.98
CA ARG A 116 3.38 -15.05 4.58
C ARG A 116 2.34 -14.57 5.59
N SER A 117 2.69 -13.63 6.46
CA SER A 117 1.77 -13.06 7.46
C SER A 117 0.62 -12.30 6.81
N LEU A 118 0.91 -11.52 5.77
CA LEU A 118 -0.09 -10.81 4.96
C LEU A 118 -1.02 -11.79 4.25
N LYS A 119 -0.47 -12.82 3.59
CA LYS A 119 -1.26 -13.86 2.92
C LYS A 119 -2.23 -14.52 3.90
N LYS A 120 -1.78 -14.90 5.10
CA LYS A 120 -2.65 -15.47 6.14
C LYS A 120 -3.73 -14.49 6.59
N THR A 121 -3.36 -13.22 6.79
CA THR A 121 -4.26 -12.16 7.24
C THR A 121 -5.37 -11.88 6.23
N PHE A 122 -5.03 -11.64 4.97
CA PHE A 122 -6.02 -11.32 3.94
C PHE A 122 -6.89 -12.51 3.53
N ASN A 123 -6.36 -13.74 3.52
CA ASN A 123 -7.19 -14.94 3.37
C ASN A 123 -8.25 -15.03 4.46
N ARG A 124 -7.88 -14.72 5.71
CA ARG A 124 -8.81 -14.75 6.85
C ARG A 124 -9.88 -13.66 6.79
N LEU A 125 -9.56 -12.52 6.17
CA LEU A 125 -10.50 -11.42 5.89
C LEU A 125 -11.39 -11.71 4.65
N GLY A 126 -11.15 -12.81 3.95
CA GLY A 126 -11.97 -13.31 2.85
C GLY A 126 -11.57 -12.82 1.46
N PHE A 127 -10.35 -12.27 1.31
CA PHE A 127 -9.83 -11.85 0.02
C PHE A 127 -9.37 -13.04 -0.84
N ASP A 128 -9.47 -12.86 -2.15
CA ASP A 128 -8.78 -13.66 -3.14
C ASP A 128 -7.31 -13.21 -3.14
N VAL A 129 -6.42 -13.97 -2.49
CA VAL A 129 -5.01 -13.54 -2.34
C VAL A 129 -4.14 -14.05 -3.49
N MET A 130 -3.50 -13.11 -4.19
CA MET A 130 -2.43 -13.39 -5.16
C MET A 130 -1.12 -12.86 -4.60
N MET A 131 -0.08 -13.72 -4.55
CA MET A 131 1.24 -13.35 -4.04
C MET A 131 2.29 -13.69 -5.09
N LEU A 132 3.07 -12.70 -5.49
CA LEU A 132 4.14 -12.81 -6.48
C LEU A 132 5.45 -12.36 -5.85
N LYS A 133 6.54 -13.00 -6.26
CA LYS A 133 7.87 -12.73 -5.72
C LYS A 133 8.80 -12.18 -6.78
N ASP A 134 9.74 -11.36 -6.31
CA ASP A 134 10.96 -11.00 -7.03
C ASP A 134 10.71 -10.47 -8.46
N LEU A 135 9.76 -9.55 -8.59
CA LEU A 135 9.37 -8.99 -9.87
C LEU A 135 10.28 -7.82 -10.29
N SER A 136 10.68 -7.81 -11.56
CA SER A 136 11.28 -6.61 -12.18
C SER A 136 10.27 -5.46 -12.23
N SER A 137 10.72 -4.20 -12.35
CA SER A 137 9.80 -3.05 -12.43
C SER A 137 8.77 -3.19 -13.58
N LYS A 138 9.18 -3.74 -14.73
CA LYS A 138 8.28 -4.03 -15.85
C LYS A 138 7.25 -5.11 -15.50
N ALA A 139 7.69 -6.20 -14.86
CA ALA A 139 6.80 -7.28 -14.43
C ALA A 139 5.82 -6.83 -13.33
N MET A 140 6.26 -5.95 -12.41
CA MET A 140 5.39 -5.30 -11.43
C MET A 140 4.29 -4.50 -12.13
N TYR A 141 4.66 -3.63 -13.07
CA TYR A 141 3.71 -2.83 -13.84
C TYR A 141 2.69 -3.71 -14.57
N GLN A 142 3.16 -4.75 -15.28
CA GLN A 142 2.29 -5.69 -15.99
C GLN A 142 1.35 -6.45 -15.05
N THR A 143 1.86 -6.90 -13.90
CA THR A 143 1.08 -7.55 -12.86
C THR A 143 -0.04 -6.65 -12.33
N LEU A 144 0.28 -5.39 -12.05
CA LEU A 144 -0.69 -4.40 -11.57
C LEU A 144 -1.75 -4.11 -12.64
N THR A 145 -1.34 -3.96 -13.90
CA THR A 145 -2.27 -3.77 -15.02
C THR A 145 -3.21 -4.96 -15.18
N SER A 146 -2.71 -6.19 -15.18
CA SER A 146 -3.55 -7.40 -15.24
C SER A 146 -4.47 -7.52 -14.02
N ALA A 147 -3.99 -7.20 -12.82
CA ALA A 147 -4.84 -7.18 -11.62
C ALA A 147 -5.99 -6.18 -11.74
N SER A 148 -5.78 -5.05 -12.42
CA SER A 148 -6.82 -4.04 -12.69
C SER A 148 -7.81 -4.49 -13.77
N GLN A 149 -7.32 -5.11 -14.85
CA GLN A 149 -8.10 -5.41 -16.05
C GLN A 149 -8.78 -6.81 -16.04
N ASP A 150 -8.07 -7.83 -15.55
CA ASP A 150 -8.47 -9.23 -15.70
C ASP A 150 -9.27 -9.77 -14.51
N TYR A 151 -9.25 -9.08 -13.36
CA TYR A 151 -10.06 -9.44 -12.20
C TYR A 151 -11.43 -8.76 -12.23
N ASN A 152 -12.52 -9.51 -12.03
CA ASN A 152 -13.87 -8.95 -11.97
C ASN A 152 -14.12 -8.15 -10.68
N HIS A 153 -13.70 -6.89 -10.66
CA HIS A 153 -13.88 -5.95 -9.55
C HIS A 153 -15.33 -5.48 -9.38
N ALA A 154 -16.15 -5.52 -10.44
CA ALA A 154 -17.57 -5.17 -10.36
C ALA A 154 -18.32 -6.08 -9.36
N ALA A 155 -17.88 -7.34 -9.21
CA ALA A 155 -18.41 -8.30 -8.23
C ALA A 155 -17.66 -8.33 -6.87
N ALA A 156 -16.75 -7.39 -6.62
CA ALA A 156 -15.97 -7.30 -5.38
C ALA A 156 -16.38 -6.10 -4.52
N ASP A 157 -16.12 -6.18 -3.21
CA ASP A 157 -16.34 -5.06 -2.28
C ASP A 157 -15.24 -4.00 -2.40
N CYS A 158 -13.99 -4.43 -2.54
CA CYS A 158 -12.82 -3.54 -2.58
C CYS A 158 -11.62 -4.19 -3.28
N PHE A 159 -10.51 -3.45 -3.34
CA PHE A 159 -9.20 -3.93 -3.77
C PHE A 159 -8.13 -3.63 -2.71
N VAL A 160 -7.19 -4.58 -2.52
CA VAL A 160 -5.99 -4.39 -1.70
C VAL A 160 -4.74 -4.68 -2.51
N CYS A 161 -3.75 -3.80 -2.44
CA CYS A 161 -2.40 -4.01 -2.94
C CYS A 161 -1.38 -3.81 -1.82
N VAL A 162 -0.43 -4.74 -1.71
CA VAL A 162 0.72 -4.63 -0.81
C VAL A 162 1.99 -4.82 -1.60
N ILE A 163 2.94 -3.90 -1.48
CA ILE A 163 4.26 -4.02 -2.11
C ILE A 163 5.33 -3.93 -1.03
N LEU A 164 6.16 -4.98 -0.96
CA LEU A 164 7.31 -5.10 -0.08
C LEU A 164 8.56 -5.04 -0.95
N SER A 165 9.30 -3.93 -0.90
CA SER A 165 10.52 -3.78 -1.71
C SER A 165 11.46 -2.72 -1.11
N HIS A 166 12.54 -2.41 -1.83
CA HIS A 166 13.26 -1.16 -1.65
C HIS A 166 12.49 0.00 -2.27
N GLY A 167 12.75 1.21 -1.79
CA GLY A 167 12.16 2.43 -2.33
C GLY A 167 12.98 3.65 -1.94
N HIS A 168 12.62 4.78 -2.53
CA HIS A 168 13.23 6.08 -2.27
C HIS A 168 12.23 7.17 -2.67
N GLU A 169 12.68 8.41 -2.63
CA GLU A 169 11.99 9.58 -3.17
C GLU A 169 12.87 10.22 -4.23
N ILE A 170 12.24 10.78 -5.24
CA ILE A 170 12.91 11.56 -6.28
C ILE A 170 12.18 12.88 -6.45
N PHE A 171 12.90 13.89 -6.95
CA PHE A 171 12.34 15.19 -7.28
C PHE A 171 12.45 15.37 -8.79
N ILE A 172 11.30 15.55 -9.45
CA ILE A 172 11.22 15.73 -10.91
C ILE A 172 10.81 17.17 -11.18
N GLN A 173 11.46 17.81 -12.16
CA GLN A 173 11.01 19.12 -12.65
C GLN A 173 9.79 18.95 -13.53
N LYS A 174 8.72 19.66 -13.20
CA LYS A 174 7.50 19.72 -14.01
C LYS A 174 7.31 21.14 -14.48
N GLU A 175 7.19 21.32 -15.78
CA GLU A 175 6.87 22.59 -16.39
C GLU A 175 5.46 23.01 -15.99
N ASN A 176 5.33 24.24 -15.52
CA ASN A 176 4.04 24.84 -15.23
C ASN A 176 3.51 25.48 -16.52
N SER A 177 2.52 24.84 -17.11
CA SER A 177 1.90 25.24 -18.39
C SER A 177 1.31 26.65 -18.38
N SER A 178 1.10 27.26 -17.21
CA SER A 178 0.56 28.61 -17.07
C SER A 178 1.60 29.69 -16.80
N THR A 179 2.84 29.35 -16.47
CA THR A 179 3.86 30.34 -16.04
C THR A 179 5.25 30.11 -16.63
N GLU A 180 5.43 29.17 -17.58
CA GLU A 180 6.74 28.81 -18.17
C GLU A 180 7.82 28.62 -17.09
N SER A 181 7.43 28.15 -15.90
CA SER A 181 8.31 27.98 -14.75
C SER A 181 8.34 26.52 -14.32
N TYR A 182 9.49 26.08 -13.82
CA TYR A 182 9.67 24.71 -13.35
C TYR A 182 9.30 24.60 -11.87
N VAL A 183 8.47 23.60 -11.54
CA VAL A 183 8.18 23.22 -10.17
C VAL A 183 8.81 21.86 -9.89
N HIS A 184 9.54 21.74 -8.79
CA HIS A 184 10.04 20.44 -8.33
C HIS A 184 8.90 19.66 -7.67
N VAL A 185 8.56 18.51 -8.23
CA VAL A 185 7.53 17.60 -7.71
C VAL A 185 8.21 16.37 -7.13
N ARG A 186 7.96 16.14 -5.85
CA ARG A 186 8.41 14.95 -5.14
C ARG A 186 7.58 13.73 -5.56
N GLN A 187 8.24 12.62 -5.89
CA GLN A 187 7.60 11.32 -6.13
C GLN A 187 8.21 10.23 -5.27
N ASP A 188 7.35 9.38 -4.70
CA ASP A 188 7.76 8.12 -4.07
C ASP A 188 7.94 7.05 -5.14
N ILE A 189 9.04 6.31 -5.06
CA ILE A 189 9.37 5.24 -6.00
C ILE A 189 9.62 3.92 -5.27
N ILE A 190 9.26 2.82 -5.94
CA ILE A 190 9.50 1.46 -5.50
C ILE A 190 10.36 0.75 -6.55
N PHE A 191 11.35 -0.01 -6.11
CA PHE A 191 12.24 -0.72 -7.03
C PHE A 191 11.75 -2.13 -7.33
N GLY A 192 11.90 -2.55 -8.60
CA GLY A 192 11.89 -3.96 -8.96
C GLY A 192 13.24 -4.61 -8.64
N VAL A 193 13.30 -5.95 -8.70
CA VAL A 193 14.54 -6.69 -8.40
C VAL A 193 15.71 -6.39 -9.34
N ASN A 194 15.41 -5.80 -10.50
CA ASN A 194 16.38 -5.32 -11.47
C ASN A 194 16.89 -3.89 -11.20
N GLY A 195 16.59 -3.33 -10.02
CA GLY A 195 17.02 -1.99 -9.62
C GLY A 195 16.34 -0.83 -10.35
N LYS A 196 15.38 -1.11 -11.24
CA LYS A 196 14.59 -0.06 -11.91
C LYS A 196 13.42 0.38 -11.03
N ALA A 197 13.12 1.68 -11.07
CA ALA A 197 12.07 2.29 -10.28
C ALA A 197 10.69 2.21 -10.94
N LEU A 198 9.64 2.26 -10.12
CA LEU A 198 8.26 2.49 -10.49
C LEU A 198 7.66 3.48 -9.49
N ALA A 199 7.17 4.63 -9.98
CA ALA A 199 6.52 5.62 -9.12
C ALA A 199 5.21 5.09 -8.53
N THR A 200 4.97 5.32 -7.24
CA THR A 200 3.72 4.89 -6.59
C THR A 200 2.51 5.57 -7.22
N GLU A 201 2.66 6.81 -7.68
CA GLU A 201 1.63 7.53 -8.45
C GLU A 201 1.19 6.73 -9.70
N LYS A 202 2.13 6.13 -10.44
CA LYS A 202 1.80 5.27 -11.59
C LYS A 202 1.04 4.01 -11.16
N ILE A 203 1.37 3.45 -10.00
CA ILE A 203 0.68 2.28 -9.43
C ILE A 203 -0.77 2.64 -9.10
N LEU A 204 -1.00 3.78 -8.42
CA LEU A 204 -2.34 4.25 -8.05
C LEU A 204 -3.19 4.54 -9.30
N ASN A 205 -2.59 5.15 -10.33
CA ASN A 205 -3.26 5.50 -11.59
C ASN A 205 -3.86 4.29 -12.32
N ILE A 206 -3.22 3.11 -12.23
CA ILE A 206 -3.72 1.88 -12.85
C ILE A 206 -5.11 1.49 -12.31
N PHE A 207 -5.46 1.92 -11.11
CA PHE A 207 -6.71 1.58 -10.43
C PHE A 207 -7.68 2.76 -10.29
N ASN A 208 -7.45 3.89 -10.99
CA ASN A 208 -8.41 5.00 -10.98
C ASN A 208 -9.74 4.64 -11.69
N ASP A 209 -10.78 5.48 -11.55
CA ASP A 209 -12.13 5.19 -12.07
C ASP A 209 -12.14 4.96 -13.59
N SER A 210 -11.29 5.67 -14.33
CA SER A 210 -11.18 5.54 -15.78
C SER A 210 -10.45 4.27 -16.21
N SER A 211 -9.40 3.88 -15.48
CA SER A 211 -8.56 2.73 -15.80
C SER A 211 -9.11 1.41 -15.23
N CYS A 212 -9.90 1.48 -14.15
CA CYS A 212 -10.54 0.35 -13.50
C CYS A 212 -12.01 0.66 -13.10
N PRO A 213 -12.94 0.77 -14.07
CA PRO A 213 -14.34 1.14 -13.79
C PRO A 213 -15.06 0.22 -12.80
N GLY A 214 -14.67 -1.06 -12.72
CA GLY A 214 -15.23 -2.02 -11.77
C GLY A 214 -14.97 -1.69 -10.30
N LEU A 215 -14.03 -0.78 -10.00
CA LEU A 215 -13.74 -0.25 -8.67
C LEU A 215 -14.32 1.14 -8.43
N ALA A 216 -15.06 1.74 -9.36
CA ALA A 216 -15.65 3.08 -9.14
C ALA A 216 -16.58 3.06 -7.92
N GLY A 217 -16.39 4.02 -6.99
CA GLY A 217 -17.15 4.10 -5.74
C GLY A 217 -16.79 3.04 -4.69
N LYS A 218 -15.75 2.24 -4.92
CA LYS A 218 -15.32 1.15 -4.03
C LYS A 218 -13.91 1.40 -3.49
N PRO A 219 -13.60 0.98 -2.24
CA PRO A 219 -12.30 1.25 -1.66
C PRO A 219 -11.13 0.60 -2.40
N ARG A 220 -10.05 1.36 -2.55
CA ARG A 220 -8.76 0.92 -3.08
C ARG A 220 -7.70 1.15 -2.02
N ILE A 221 -7.15 0.07 -1.48
CA ILE A 221 -6.29 0.14 -0.30
C ILE A 221 -4.87 -0.32 -0.67
N PHE A 222 -3.89 0.55 -0.46
CA PHE A 222 -2.49 0.30 -0.78
C PHE A 222 -1.65 0.34 0.49
N PHE A 223 -0.79 -0.66 0.67
CA PHE A 223 0.20 -0.71 1.74
C PHE A 223 1.60 -0.81 1.12
N PHE A 224 2.47 0.16 1.40
CA PHE A 224 3.82 0.19 0.86
C PHE A 224 4.85 0.06 1.99
N GLN A 225 5.51 -1.10 2.04
CA GLN A 225 6.70 -1.34 2.85
C GLN A 225 7.94 -1.09 1.99
N ALA A 226 8.38 0.15 1.99
CA ALA A 226 9.59 0.59 1.33
C ALA A 226 10.11 1.86 2.04
N CYS A 227 11.42 2.09 1.97
CA CYS A 227 11.98 3.39 2.37
C CYS A 227 11.46 4.48 1.45
N ARG A 228 11.45 5.72 1.95
CA ARG A 228 11.05 6.92 1.18
C ARG A 228 12.15 7.98 1.21
N GLY A 229 13.37 7.56 1.55
CA GLY A 229 14.53 8.39 1.82
C GLY A 229 15.45 7.68 2.81
N GLU A 230 16.47 8.41 3.25
CA GLU A 230 17.56 7.86 4.06
C GLU A 230 17.59 8.45 5.48
N ASN A 231 16.71 9.40 5.79
CA ASN A 231 16.67 10.01 7.10
C ASN A 231 16.26 8.98 8.16
N LEU A 232 16.93 9.05 9.30
CA LEU A 232 16.67 8.21 10.46
C LEU A 232 15.91 9.05 11.49
N ASP A 233 14.83 8.49 12.03
CA ASP A 233 14.08 9.12 13.11
C ASP A 233 14.81 8.86 14.43
N GLU A 234 15.39 9.89 15.03
CA GLU A 234 16.10 9.79 16.32
C GLU A 234 15.15 9.55 17.50
N GLY A 235 13.85 9.75 17.30
CA GLY A 235 12.87 9.76 18.36
C GLY A 235 13.06 10.94 19.31
N VAL A 236 12.12 11.06 20.25
CA VAL A 236 12.20 12.02 21.35
C VAL A 236 11.76 11.33 22.63
N LEU A 237 12.50 11.57 23.71
CA LEU A 237 12.09 11.12 25.04
C LEU A 237 10.89 11.93 25.52
N VAL A 238 9.74 11.28 25.64
CA VAL A 238 8.51 11.90 26.15
C VAL A 238 8.33 11.53 27.62
N HIS A 239 8.39 12.54 28.49
CA HIS A 239 8.00 12.38 29.89
C HIS A 239 6.48 12.45 30.00
N VAL A 240 5.82 11.30 30.12
CA VAL A 240 4.38 11.26 30.39
C VAL A 240 4.17 11.53 31.88
N THR A 241 3.72 12.73 32.23
CA THR A 241 3.15 12.96 33.56
C THR A 241 1.85 12.16 33.63
N LYS A 242 1.87 11.01 34.30
CA LYS A 242 0.63 10.44 34.81
C LYS A 242 -0.06 11.55 35.62
N GLU A 243 -1.36 11.74 35.44
CA GLU A 243 -2.13 12.51 36.42
C GLU A 243 -1.84 11.93 37.81
N GLY A 244 -1.17 12.72 38.65
CA GLY A 244 -0.76 12.30 40.00
C GLY A 244 0.73 12.49 40.31
N THR A 245 1.09 13.74 40.63
CA THR A 245 2.23 14.16 41.48
C THR A 245 3.64 14.08 40.88
N VAL A 246 4.20 15.27 40.62
CA VAL A 246 5.62 15.51 40.34
C VAL A 246 6.48 15.03 41.51
N LYS A 247 7.44 14.15 41.22
CA LYS A 247 8.66 13.99 42.03
C LYS A 247 9.86 13.88 41.09
N ASN A 248 10.71 14.91 41.11
CA ASN A 248 12.05 14.85 40.55
C ASN A 248 12.86 13.84 41.36
N GLN A 249 13.43 12.82 40.71
CA GLN A 249 14.67 12.20 41.16
C GLN A 249 15.32 11.33 40.06
N THR A 250 16.63 11.28 40.17
CA THR A 250 17.71 10.88 39.26
C THR A 250 17.76 9.37 38.95
N LYS A 251 18.43 9.04 37.82
CA LYS A 251 18.69 7.69 37.28
C LYS A 251 19.07 6.64 38.34
N PRO A 252 18.60 5.39 38.18
CA PRO A 252 19.47 4.27 37.75
C PRO A 252 18.76 3.43 36.65
N GLY A 253 19.37 2.70 35.72
CA GLY A 253 20.59 1.88 35.78
C GLY A 253 20.22 0.42 35.51
N ARG A 254 20.52 -0.06 34.30
CA ARG A 254 20.88 -1.43 33.90
C ARG A 254 19.85 -2.59 33.81
N ASP A 255 20.08 -3.36 32.73
CA ASP A 255 19.90 -4.79 32.46
C ASP A 255 18.52 -5.36 32.05
N ALA A 256 18.42 -5.78 30.78
CA ALA A 256 18.28 -7.20 30.42
C ALA A 256 18.47 -7.43 28.90
N HIS A 257 19.36 -8.37 28.60
CA HIS A 257 19.69 -8.91 27.29
C HIS A 257 18.48 -9.44 26.51
N ASP A 258 18.49 -9.25 25.19
CA ASP A 258 18.37 -10.36 24.24
C ASP A 258 18.94 -9.94 22.87
N GLY A 259 20.02 -10.63 22.48
CA GLY A 259 20.71 -10.40 21.22
C GLY A 259 20.02 -11.13 20.08
N LEU A 260 19.49 -10.39 19.12
CA LEU A 260 19.19 -10.89 17.79
C LEU A 260 19.73 -9.92 16.75
N ASN A 261 20.61 -10.46 15.91
CA ASN A 261 21.38 -9.78 14.90
C ASN A 261 20.45 -9.13 13.87
N SER A 262 20.32 -7.80 13.90
CA SER A 262 19.67 -7.05 12.83
C SER A 262 20.57 -7.10 11.60
N GLN A 263 20.17 -7.88 10.59
CA GLN A 263 20.93 -7.99 9.35
C GLN A 263 20.64 -6.75 8.48
N MET A 264 21.72 -5.99 8.26
CA MET A 264 21.78 -4.72 7.57
C MET A 264 21.16 -4.75 6.16
N CYS A 265 20.43 -3.69 5.82
CA CYS A 265 20.36 -3.21 4.44
C CYS A 265 21.30 -2.01 4.38
N LYS A 266 22.44 -2.14 3.69
CA LYS A 266 23.37 -1.02 3.50
C LYS A 266 22.64 0.11 2.78
N GLY A 267 22.72 1.33 3.32
CA GLY A 267 22.36 2.55 2.60
C GLY A 267 23.16 2.61 1.30
N CYS A 268 22.51 3.08 0.24
CA CYS A 268 23.11 3.20 -1.06
C CYS A 268 23.43 4.66 -1.33
N ASP A 269 24.71 5.03 -1.24
CA ASP A 269 25.27 6.21 -1.91
C ASP A 269 25.19 6.01 -3.43
N GLY A 270 23.97 6.09 -3.97
CA GLY A 270 23.67 5.97 -5.38
C GLY A 270 23.64 7.35 -6.02
N LYS A 271 24.79 7.83 -6.48
CA LYS A 271 24.85 9.00 -7.38
C LYS A 271 24.03 8.68 -8.64
N VAL A 272 22.82 9.22 -8.73
CA VAL A 272 21.96 9.06 -9.90
C VAL A 272 22.59 9.80 -11.06
N MET A 273 23.09 9.06 -12.04
CA MET A 273 23.49 9.58 -13.35
C MET A 273 22.22 10.04 -14.08
N GLY A 274 22.23 11.28 -14.55
CA GLY A 274 21.13 11.92 -15.27
C GLY A 274 20.67 11.08 -16.46
N LEU A 275 19.36 10.99 -16.62
CA LEU A 275 18.74 10.50 -17.84
C LEU A 275 18.59 11.71 -18.77
N ASP A 276 19.46 11.78 -19.76
CA ASP A 276 19.32 12.71 -20.88
C ASP A 276 18.07 12.33 -21.68
N SER A 277 17.16 13.30 -21.78
CA SER A 277 16.02 13.28 -22.67
C SER A 277 16.43 13.76 -24.05
N GLN A 278 16.35 12.84 -25.01
CA GLN A 278 16.07 12.99 -26.45
C GLN A 278 16.85 14.04 -27.25
N GLU A 279 17.68 13.50 -28.15
CA GLU A 279 18.12 14.11 -29.39
C GLU A 279 16.90 14.52 -30.26
N ASP A 280 16.86 15.78 -30.70
CA ASP A 280 16.36 16.14 -32.03
C ASP A 280 17.07 17.39 -32.57
N PHE A 281 17.39 17.31 -33.85
CA PHE A 281 18.15 18.23 -34.70
C PHE A 281 17.42 19.57 -34.94
N THR A 282 18.11 20.72 -34.87
CA THR A 282 18.22 21.74 -35.96
C THR A 282 18.97 23.01 -35.52
N ASP A 283 19.56 23.64 -36.53
CA ASP A 283 20.55 24.71 -36.56
C ASP A 283 20.17 26.10 -36.02
N ALA A 284 21.18 26.73 -35.40
CA ALA A 284 21.76 28.05 -35.64
C ALA A 284 20.93 29.36 -35.69
N LEU A 285 21.64 30.43 -35.27
CA LEU A 285 21.36 31.88 -35.32
C LEU A 285 20.61 32.43 -34.09
N SER A 286 20.94 33.57 -33.46
CA SER A 286 22.08 34.52 -33.46
C SER A 286 21.67 35.69 -32.54
N GLY A 287 22.63 36.32 -31.86
CA GLY A 287 22.54 37.70 -31.30
C GLY A 287 21.94 37.77 -29.89
N SER A 288 22.69 38.03 -28.82
CA SER A 288 23.46 39.24 -28.43
C SER A 288 22.63 40.30 -27.72
N ASP A 289 23.28 40.85 -26.68
CA ASP A 289 23.02 42.11 -25.96
C ASP A 289 22.22 41.94 -24.64
N ASP A 290 22.89 41.96 -23.48
CA ASP A 290 23.32 43.14 -22.70
C ASP A 290 22.10 43.90 -22.13
N GLU A 291 21.96 44.31 -20.87
CA GLU A 291 22.89 44.53 -19.77
C GLU A 291 22.07 44.93 -18.52
N ARG A 292 22.66 44.73 -17.32
CA ARG A 292 22.64 45.58 -16.11
C ARG A 292 21.29 45.88 -15.40
N GLU A 293 21.07 45.39 -14.18
CA GLU A 293 21.65 45.76 -12.86
C GLU A 293 20.83 46.82 -12.10
N GLU A 294 20.47 46.45 -10.86
CA GLU A 294 20.38 47.27 -9.63
C GLU A 294 19.31 48.38 -9.57
N ASP A 295 18.61 48.70 -8.48
CA ASP A 295 18.79 48.48 -7.03
C ASP A 295 17.46 48.94 -6.36
N VAL A 296 16.88 48.19 -5.41
CA VAL A 296 16.94 48.41 -3.94
C VAL A 296 15.96 49.43 -3.32
N HIS A 297 15.33 48.95 -2.25
CA HIS A 297 14.62 49.61 -1.13
C HIS A 297 13.17 50.08 -1.28
N GLY A 298 12.30 49.46 -0.47
CA GLY A 298 11.68 50.21 0.62
C GLY A 298 10.18 50.04 0.86
N ALA A 299 9.87 49.65 2.10
CA ALA A 299 8.65 49.96 2.85
C ALA A 299 7.37 49.13 2.59
N GLU A 300 7.07 48.34 3.61
CA GLU A 300 5.75 47.84 3.98
C GLU A 300 4.70 48.96 3.99
N SER A 301 3.52 48.70 3.42
CA SER A 301 2.29 49.32 3.89
C SER A 301 1.14 48.30 3.78
N ASP A 302 0.61 47.98 4.95
CA ASP A 302 -0.62 47.24 5.19
C ASP A 302 -1.80 48.08 4.70
N VAL A 303 -2.53 47.59 3.69
CA VAL A 303 -3.85 48.10 3.31
C VAL A 303 -4.74 46.89 2.99
N THR A 304 -5.61 46.56 3.93
CA THR A 304 -6.79 45.72 3.75
C THR A 304 -7.73 46.37 2.72
N ASP A 305 -7.95 45.73 1.58
CA ASP A 305 -9.02 46.09 0.65
C ASP A 305 -10.00 44.90 0.52
N ALA A 306 -11.18 45.06 1.13
CA ALA A 306 -12.30 44.16 0.96
C ALA A 306 -12.84 44.34 -0.46
N ARG A 307 -12.61 43.35 -1.34
CA ARG A 307 -13.26 43.30 -2.66
C ARG A 307 -14.26 42.16 -2.74
N THR A 308 -15.48 42.61 -3.03
CA THR A 308 -16.65 41.86 -3.47
C THR A 308 -16.28 40.75 -4.44
N GLY A 309 -16.75 39.54 -4.13
CA GLY A 309 -16.32 38.30 -4.74
C GLY A 309 -16.69 38.14 -6.22
N GLU A 310 -15.73 37.59 -6.94
CA GLU A 310 -15.98 36.62 -7.99
C GLU A 310 -15.69 35.26 -7.36
N GLN A 311 -16.74 34.58 -6.86
CA GLN A 311 -16.59 33.22 -6.38
C GLN A 311 -16.38 32.32 -7.59
N THR A 312 -15.12 32.04 -7.91
CA THR A 312 -14.80 30.95 -8.81
C THR A 312 -15.29 29.65 -8.17
N PRO A 313 -16.01 28.78 -8.91
CA PRO A 313 -16.37 27.48 -8.38
C PRO A 313 -15.08 26.73 -8.05
N VAL A 314 -14.79 26.58 -6.76
CA VAL A 314 -13.72 25.69 -6.31
C VAL A 314 -14.20 24.28 -6.61
N VAL A 315 -13.56 23.62 -7.56
CA VAL A 315 -13.78 22.20 -7.79
C VAL A 315 -13.21 21.45 -6.58
N ILE A 316 -14.07 21.15 -5.61
CA ILE A 316 -13.76 20.33 -4.42
C ILE A 316 -13.83 18.84 -4.80
N THR A 317 -13.26 18.43 -5.93
CA THR A 317 -12.98 17.01 -6.15
C THR A 317 -11.53 16.78 -5.79
N PRO A 318 -11.20 15.88 -4.83
CA PRO A 318 -9.83 15.38 -4.77
C PRO A 318 -9.50 14.88 -6.19
N ALA A 319 -8.31 15.21 -6.69
CA ALA A 319 -7.90 14.83 -8.05
C ALA A 319 -8.35 13.39 -8.33
N ALA A 320 -9.05 13.15 -9.44
CA ALA A 320 -9.82 11.94 -9.71
C ALA A 320 -9.04 10.62 -9.52
N LEU A 321 -7.71 10.71 -9.52
CA LEU A 321 -6.76 9.67 -9.13
C LEU A 321 -7.01 9.08 -7.73
N TYR A 322 -7.51 9.88 -6.77
CA TYR A 322 -7.46 9.53 -5.36
C TYR A 322 -8.81 9.26 -4.70
N LYS A 323 -9.93 9.46 -5.39
CA LYS A 323 -11.24 9.19 -4.78
C LYS A 323 -11.35 7.71 -4.38
N ASP A 324 -11.91 7.47 -3.18
CA ASP A 324 -12.07 6.13 -2.61
C ASP A 324 -10.74 5.37 -2.39
N CYS A 325 -9.62 6.09 -2.35
CA CYS A 325 -8.29 5.53 -2.18
C CYS A 325 -7.77 5.71 -0.75
N LEU A 326 -7.05 4.72 -0.25
CA LEU A 326 -6.31 4.75 1.01
C LEU A 326 -4.90 4.23 0.75
N VAL A 327 -3.89 5.02 1.06
CA VAL A 327 -2.49 4.61 0.94
C VAL A 327 -1.85 4.70 2.32
N MET A 328 -1.20 3.62 2.75
CA MET A 328 -0.42 3.62 3.99
C MET A 328 1.02 3.24 3.69
N TYR A 329 1.92 4.18 3.96
CA TYR A 329 3.36 3.99 3.83
C TYR A 329 3.94 3.59 5.18
N ALA A 330 4.97 2.73 5.18
CA ALA A 330 5.68 2.32 6.39
C ALA A 330 6.35 3.49 7.14
N THR A 331 6.74 4.54 6.41
CA THR A 331 7.52 5.67 6.92
C THR A 331 7.09 7.00 6.26
N PRO A 332 7.41 8.18 6.85
CA PRO A 332 7.13 9.47 6.23
C PRO A 332 8.04 9.76 5.03
N PRO A 333 7.69 10.75 4.20
CA PRO A 333 8.59 11.29 3.18
C PRO A 333 10.01 11.55 3.68
N GLY A 334 11.03 11.05 2.99
CA GLY A 334 12.43 11.25 3.34
C GLY A 334 13.01 10.25 4.35
N TYR A 335 12.20 9.38 4.95
CA TYR A 335 12.66 8.51 6.05
C TYR A 335 12.85 7.05 5.66
N TYR A 336 13.62 6.37 6.50
CA TYR A 336 13.91 4.95 6.44
C TYR A 336 12.75 4.09 7.00
N ALA A 337 12.61 2.86 6.50
CA ALA A 337 11.62 1.88 6.98
C ALA A 337 12.31 0.60 7.47
N TRP A 338 12.04 0.15 8.70
CA TRP A 338 12.84 -0.88 9.36
C TRP A 338 12.32 -2.29 9.13
N ARG A 339 13.27 -3.23 9.05
CA ARG A 339 13.00 -4.66 8.95
C ARG A 339 14.04 -5.48 9.71
N ARG A 340 13.58 -6.60 10.28
CA ARG A 340 14.39 -7.66 10.89
C ARG A 340 14.14 -8.99 10.19
N THR A 341 14.91 -10.01 10.55
CA THR A 341 14.76 -11.36 9.98
C THR A 341 13.38 -11.99 10.21
N SER A 342 12.65 -11.56 11.24
CA SER A 342 11.27 -12.01 11.50
C SER A 342 10.18 -11.18 10.81
N GLY A 343 10.53 -10.12 10.08
CA GLY A 343 9.60 -9.23 9.38
C GLY A 343 9.82 -7.75 9.66
N SER A 344 9.06 -6.88 9.00
CA SER A 344 9.08 -5.43 9.22
C SER A 344 8.17 -5.01 10.37
N TRP A 345 8.54 -3.93 11.05
CA TRP A 345 7.76 -3.42 12.19
C TRP A 345 6.35 -3.01 11.76
N PHE A 346 6.26 -2.37 10.60
CA PHE A 346 4.99 -1.95 9.99
C PHE A 346 4.12 -3.15 9.62
N ILE A 347 4.61 -4.13 8.85
CA ILE A 347 3.78 -5.25 8.38
C ILE A 347 3.39 -6.18 9.51
N GLU A 348 4.28 -6.44 10.46
CA GLU A 348 3.93 -7.22 11.65
C GLU A 348 2.82 -6.55 12.46
N SER A 349 2.93 -5.23 12.65
CA SER A 349 1.92 -4.45 13.37
C SER A 349 0.59 -4.40 12.61
N LEU A 350 0.64 -4.20 11.29
CA LEU A 350 -0.53 -4.23 10.40
C LEU A 350 -1.26 -5.56 10.50
N CYS A 351 -0.55 -6.67 10.28
CA CYS A 351 -1.12 -8.01 10.36
C CYS A 351 -1.69 -8.26 11.74
N ARG A 352 -0.99 -7.92 12.83
CA ARG A 352 -1.48 -8.12 14.20
C ARG A 352 -2.77 -7.35 14.48
N VAL A 353 -2.84 -6.09 14.06
CA VAL A 353 -4.01 -5.23 14.29
C VAL A 353 -5.20 -5.64 13.44
N LEU A 354 -5.02 -5.90 12.14
CA LEU A 354 -6.08 -6.43 11.28
C LEU A 354 -6.55 -7.81 11.74
N ASN A 355 -5.68 -8.53 12.46
CA ASN A 355 -6.00 -9.82 13.01
C ASN A 355 -6.70 -9.80 14.38
N CYS A 356 -6.72 -8.67 15.08
CA CYS A 356 -7.39 -8.48 16.36
C CYS A 356 -8.92 -8.60 16.19
N LYS A 357 -9.65 -9.05 17.22
CA LYS A 357 -11.12 -9.15 17.11
C LYS A 357 -11.79 -7.79 17.33
N GLU A 358 -11.21 -6.99 18.21
CA GLU A 358 -11.66 -5.69 18.69
C GLU A 358 -11.62 -4.61 17.60
N THR A 359 -10.78 -4.79 16.58
CA THR A 359 -10.60 -3.89 15.43
C THR A 359 -11.52 -4.24 14.26
N ARG A 360 -12.08 -5.46 14.21
CA ARG A 360 -12.94 -5.91 13.09
C ARG A 360 -14.30 -5.25 13.03
N CYS A 361 -14.80 -4.76 14.17
CA CYS A 361 -16.08 -4.06 14.27
C CYS A 361 -15.90 -2.54 14.25
N LYS A 362 -14.69 -2.04 14.00
CA LYS A 362 -14.36 -0.61 13.96
C LYS A 362 -14.01 -0.21 12.53
N SER A 363 -14.06 1.10 12.27
CA SER A 363 -13.53 1.69 11.04
C SER A 363 -12.08 1.26 10.82
N LEU A 364 -11.72 0.96 9.56
CA LEU A 364 -10.37 0.59 9.16
C LEU A 364 -9.36 1.66 9.57
N ILE A 365 -9.71 2.95 9.47
CA ILE A 365 -8.83 4.05 9.89
C ILE A 365 -8.47 3.92 11.37
N ASN A 366 -9.43 3.60 12.25
CA ASN A 366 -9.16 3.36 13.67
C ASN A 366 -8.25 2.14 13.91
N ALA A 367 -8.33 1.13 13.05
CA ALA A 367 -7.38 0.03 13.08
C ALA A 367 -5.99 0.52 12.64
N LEU A 368 -5.87 1.26 11.54
CA LEU A 368 -4.57 1.77 11.07
C LEU A 368 -3.90 2.74 12.05
N VAL A 369 -4.68 3.54 12.80
CA VAL A 369 -4.14 4.35 13.91
C VAL A 369 -3.50 3.48 14.99
N GLN A 370 -4.07 2.30 15.29
CA GLN A 370 -3.44 1.35 16.21
C GLN A 370 -2.16 0.73 15.61
N VAL A 371 -2.06 0.60 14.29
CA VAL A 371 -0.80 0.22 13.63
C VAL A 371 0.25 1.29 13.88
N CYS A 372 -0.04 2.57 13.62
CA CYS A 372 0.87 3.69 13.91
C CYS A 372 1.31 3.68 15.39
N ARG A 373 0.36 3.53 16.33
CA ARG A 373 0.67 3.44 17.76
C ARG A 373 1.66 2.32 18.06
N ARG A 374 1.43 1.12 17.51
CA ARG A 374 2.30 -0.04 17.75
C ARG A 374 3.70 0.18 17.21
N VAL A 375 3.83 0.71 15.99
CA VAL A 375 5.15 0.96 15.38
C VAL A 375 5.93 1.99 16.20
N ALA A 376 5.30 3.12 16.52
CA ALA A 376 5.95 4.19 17.27
C ALA A 376 6.35 3.77 18.71
N GLN A 377 5.50 3.01 19.40
CA GLN A 377 5.70 2.73 20.84
C GLN A 377 6.45 1.44 21.15
N ASN A 378 6.36 0.41 20.29
CA ASN A 378 6.85 -0.92 20.63
C ASN A 378 8.17 -1.29 19.96
N TYR A 379 8.68 -0.45 19.04
CA TYR A 379 9.87 -0.76 18.27
C TYR A 379 10.90 0.35 18.35
N GLU A 380 12.16 -0.08 18.35
CA GLU A 380 13.35 0.76 18.35
C GLU A 380 14.49 -0.07 17.74
N SER A 381 15.37 0.55 16.96
CA SER A 381 16.45 -0.16 16.30
C SER A 381 17.56 -0.50 17.31
N ASN A 382 18.03 -1.74 17.26
CA ASN A 382 19.11 -2.22 18.13
C ASN A 382 20.33 -2.63 17.30
N THR A 383 21.20 -1.66 17.01
CA THR A 383 22.42 -1.85 16.22
C THR A 383 23.61 -1.13 16.86
N PRO A 384 24.04 -1.51 18.08
CA PRO A 384 25.09 -0.78 18.82
C PRO A 384 26.44 -0.74 18.10
N ARG A 385 26.66 -1.60 17.10
CA ARG A 385 27.85 -1.59 16.23
C ARG A 385 27.82 -0.51 15.14
N LEU A 386 26.66 0.09 14.90
CA LEU A 386 26.40 1.17 13.94
C LEU A 386 25.66 2.29 14.68
N PRO A 387 26.39 3.17 15.40
CA PRO A 387 25.79 4.17 16.28
C PRO A 387 24.76 5.06 15.57
N GLU A 388 24.99 5.39 14.30
CA GLU A 388 24.08 6.19 13.48
C GLU A 388 22.73 5.51 13.24
N MET A 389 22.68 4.18 13.24
CA MET A 389 21.49 3.36 13.03
C MET A 389 20.87 2.85 14.35
N HIS A 390 21.50 3.09 15.50
CA HIS A 390 21.04 2.61 16.80
C HIS A 390 20.00 3.54 17.44
N GLU A 391 19.07 3.00 18.24
CA GLU A 391 18.08 3.75 19.01
C GLU A 391 17.16 4.63 18.14
N ARG A 392 16.91 4.19 16.90
CA ARG A 392 16.06 4.88 15.93
C ARG A 392 14.63 4.37 15.95
N LYS A 393 13.71 5.23 15.53
CA LYS A 393 12.26 5.03 15.52
C LYS A 393 11.73 4.93 14.09
N GLU A 394 10.43 4.67 13.99
CA GLU A 394 9.67 4.62 12.73
C GLU A 394 8.23 5.09 12.98
N MET A 395 7.64 5.77 12.00
CA MET A 395 6.22 6.17 12.03
C MET A 395 5.54 5.95 10.67
N PRO A 396 4.57 5.02 10.57
CA PRO A 396 3.78 4.86 9.37
C PRO A 396 2.88 6.07 9.10
N VAL A 397 2.63 6.36 7.83
CA VAL A 397 1.80 7.48 7.37
C VAL A 397 0.56 6.95 6.67
N ILE A 398 -0.61 7.44 7.10
CA ILE A 398 -1.92 7.15 6.49
C ILE A 398 -2.31 8.35 5.60
N GLN A 399 -2.51 8.11 4.32
CA GLN A 399 -3.07 9.06 3.36
C GLN A 399 -4.44 8.54 2.92
N SER A 400 -5.51 9.16 3.44
CA SER A 400 -6.88 8.73 3.20
C SER A 400 -7.62 9.73 2.34
N MET A 401 -8.16 9.24 1.23
CA MET A 401 -9.07 9.93 0.34
C MET A 401 -10.39 9.14 0.21
N LEU A 402 -10.64 8.26 1.18
CA LEU A 402 -11.92 7.61 1.43
C LEU A 402 -12.98 8.66 1.78
N VAL A 403 -14.20 8.46 1.30
CA VAL A 403 -15.36 9.32 1.59
C VAL A 403 -16.40 8.65 2.50
N LYS A 404 -16.16 7.38 2.87
CA LYS A 404 -16.99 6.59 3.80
C LYS A 404 -16.11 5.72 4.68
N ASP A 405 -16.65 5.25 5.80
CA ASP A 405 -15.99 4.28 6.65
C ASP A 405 -15.91 2.90 5.98
N ILE A 406 -14.82 2.19 6.25
CA ILE A 406 -14.65 0.78 5.90
C ILE A 406 -14.74 -0.02 7.18
N VAL A 407 -15.71 -0.92 7.28
CA VAL A 407 -15.81 -1.86 8.40
C VAL A 407 -15.48 -3.26 7.88
N MET A 408 -14.29 -3.76 8.20
CA MET A 408 -13.82 -5.07 7.73
C MET A 408 -14.43 -6.22 8.57
N THR A 409 -15.68 -6.55 8.26
CA THR A 409 -16.34 -7.72 8.85
C THR A 409 -15.84 -9.02 8.21
N LYS A 410 -16.06 -10.15 8.87
CA LYS A 410 -15.79 -11.46 8.26
C LYS A 410 -16.79 -11.68 7.13
N LYS A 411 -16.31 -11.91 5.90
CA LYS A 411 -17.21 -12.31 4.81
C LYS A 411 -17.78 -13.68 5.14
N ALA A 412 -19.11 -13.80 5.13
CA ALA A 412 -19.74 -15.10 5.29
C ALA A 412 -19.20 -16.01 4.19
N LYS A 413 -18.65 -17.18 4.56
CA LYS A 413 -18.42 -18.22 3.56
C LYS A 413 -19.82 -18.53 3.04
N ASN A 414 -20.05 -18.40 1.73
CA ASN A 414 -21.22 -19.02 1.12
C ASN A 414 -21.14 -20.49 1.51
N LEU A 415 -21.87 -20.89 2.55
CA LEU A 415 -22.08 -22.29 2.83
C LEU A 415 -22.75 -22.79 1.57
N SER A 416 -22.02 -23.57 0.78
CA SER A 416 -22.66 -24.61 -0.01
C SER A 416 -23.52 -25.36 0.99
N LEU A 417 -24.83 -25.10 0.94
CA LEU A 417 -25.81 -25.93 1.61
C LEU A 417 -25.51 -27.35 1.13
N LYS A 418 -24.93 -28.16 2.02
CA LYS A 418 -25.06 -29.61 1.95
C LYS A 418 -26.56 -29.86 2.01
N PHE A 419 -27.18 -30.01 0.85
CA PHE A 419 -28.53 -30.56 0.77
C PHE A 419 -28.39 -32.03 0.44
N ILE A 420 -28.76 -32.80 1.46
CA ILE A 420 -29.18 -34.21 1.49
C ILE A 420 -28.06 -35.22 1.26
#